data_AF-A0A816TCL7-F1
#
_entry.id   AF-A0A816TCL7-F1
#
_cell.length_a   1.000
_cell.length_b   1.000
_cell.length_c   1.000
_cell.angle_alpha   90.00
_cell.angle_beta   90.00
_cell.angle_gamma   90.00
#
_symmetry.space_group_name_H-M   'P 1'
#
loop_
_entity.id
_entity.type
_entity.pdbx_description
1 polymer ?
#
loop_
_entity_poly.entity_id
_entity_poly.type
_entity_poly.pdbx_seq_one_letter_code
_entity_poly.pdbx_strand_id
1 'polypeptide(L)'
;MTYVEKLLKRLFQNIIITHRLSDLTDHLSQQNLEKSHIYITIEKDNGGRQFTYLTHDQLITLYEHCPVMERSLYELIFSENQVKLYIDFEYYTNNNADIENSHIGPNCCLKILYYLFNMQINDVDKNNDCVNIALQQFLVLEASTSKKISFHFIHANPTALFENNITLGLFIKIFVHYLLSLIVKHKCLSFDVDFTLQTTTISDLITLLTPYVTILRRHCTKCQLLSNYMTVAEISHLLVLNTRNQLTLAIDLHVYSKCQQFRLLDSVKRGKNNFLHQSTYFPFNDHSNISYIDLLKKSLVTNIKDINVPIIYLENNKFTKTLPNTIISSPTIEFNINNLNYINDYTNHILISDTNCMRSSSLNRLTVIEHATNVKSH
;
A
#
# COMPACT_ATOMS: atom_id res chain seq x y z
N MET A 1 9.37 17.14 26.13
CA MET A 1 8.00 16.59 26.03
C MET A 1 7.27 17.31 24.92
N THR A 2 6.63 16.58 24.02
CA THR A 2 5.83 17.16 22.92
C THR A 2 4.54 17.81 23.46
N TYR A 3 3.87 18.62 22.63
CA TYR A 3 2.54 19.16 22.97
C TYR A 3 1.55 18.02 23.24
N VAL A 4 1.51 17.02 22.36
CA VAL A 4 0.65 15.83 22.49
C VAL A 4 0.91 15.12 23.82
N GLU A 5 2.18 14.88 24.19
CA GLU A 5 2.50 14.19 25.45
C GLU A 5 1.95 14.96 26.67
N LYS A 6 2.11 16.29 26.69
CA LYS A 6 1.57 17.15 27.76
C LYS A 6 0.04 17.07 27.80
N LEU A 7 -0.60 17.11 26.63
CA LEU A 7 -2.05 17.08 26.52
C LEU A 7 -2.62 15.74 26.99
N LEU A 8 -2.05 14.62 26.53
CA LEU A 8 -2.44 13.27 26.96
C LEU A 8 -2.35 13.11 28.48
N LYS A 9 -1.24 13.53 29.10
CA LYS A 9 -1.04 13.46 30.56
C LYS A 9 -2.03 14.34 31.33
N ARG A 10 -2.53 15.41 30.72
CA ARG A 10 -3.56 16.28 31.30
C ARG A 10 -4.97 15.71 31.16
N LEU A 11 -5.29 15.12 30.01
CA LEU A 11 -6.63 14.62 29.70
C LEU A 11 -6.93 13.28 30.36
N PHE A 12 -5.93 12.42 30.53
CA PHE A 12 -6.15 11.03 30.92
C PHE A 12 -5.29 10.65 32.13
N GLN A 13 -5.96 10.37 33.24
CA GLN A 13 -5.34 9.85 34.45
C GLN A 13 -4.88 8.42 34.15
N ASN A 14 -3.58 8.15 34.29
CA ASN A 14 -2.92 6.86 33.99
C ASN A 14 -2.63 6.55 32.52
N ILE A 15 -2.51 7.55 31.64
CA ILE A 15 -2.02 7.30 30.28
C ILE A 15 -0.58 6.76 30.28
N ILE A 16 -0.32 5.76 29.44
CA ILE A 16 0.98 5.11 29.32
C ILE A 16 1.68 5.62 28.07
N ILE A 17 2.82 6.27 28.27
CA ILE A 17 3.65 6.76 27.17
C ILE A 17 5.05 6.20 27.37
N THR A 18 5.50 5.38 26.44
CA THR A 18 6.83 4.75 26.48
C THR A 18 7.76 5.34 25.42
N HIS A 19 9.07 5.18 25.62
CA HIS A 19 10.08 5.58 24.65
C HIS A 19 10.56 4.42 23.76
N ARG A 20 10.31 3.18 24.19
CA ARG A 20 10.60 1.98 23.41
C ARG A 20 9.30 1.23 23.17
N LEU A 21 9.20 0.66 21.98
CA LEU A 21 8.04 -0.15 21.62
C LEU A 21 7.95 -1.42 22.48
N SER A 22 9.08 -2.02 22.83
CA SER A 22 9.16 -3.18 23.73
C SER A 22 8.45 -2.92 25.06
N ASP A 23 8.67 -1.76 25.66
CA ASP A 23 8.10 -1.42 26.96
C ASP A 23 6.57 -1.30 26.88
N LEU A 24 6.05 -0.85 25.72
CA LEU A 24 4.62 -0.83 25.48
C LEU A 24 4.09 -2.26 25.34
N THR A 25 4.72 -3.10 24.52
CA THR A 25 4.27 -4.48 24.31
C THR A 25 4.34 -5.33 25.57
N ASP A 26 5.37 -5.15 26.39
CA ASP A 26 5.52 -5.84 27.67
C ASP A 26 4.40 -5.45 28.63
N HIS A 27 4.08 -4.15 28.71
CA HIS A 27 2.95 -3.67 29.50
C HIS A 27 1.62 -4.27 29.01
N LEU A 28 1.39 -4.28 27.69
CA LEU A 28 0.18 -4.84 27.08
C LEU A 28 0.06 -6.34 27.36
N SER A 29 1.15 -7.11 27.32
CA SER A 29 1.09 -8.55 27.60
C SER A 29 0.65 -8.88 29.04
N GLN A 30 0.86 -7.95 29.97
CA GLN A 30 0.48 -8.10 31.37
C GLN A 30 -0.97 -7.68 31.65
N GLN A 31 -1.57 -6.92 30.74
CA GLN A 31 -2.95 -6.46 30.84
C GLN A 31 -3.77 -7.19 29.78
N ASN A 32 -4.78 -7.97 30.17
CA ASN A 32 -5.74 -8.55 29.23
C ASN A 32 -6.57 -7.45 28.56
N LEU A 33 -5.96 -6.64 27.70
CA LEU A 33 -6.56 -5.50 27.06
C LEU A 33 -7.47 -5.96 25.94
N GLU A 34 -8.65 -5.36 25.89
CA GLU A 34 -9.60 -5.61 24.83
C GLU A 34 -9.05 -5.15 23.47
N LYS A 35 -9.51 -5.82 22.40
CA LYS A 35 -9.20 -5.51 20.98
C LYS A 35 -9.62 -4.10 20.53
N SER A 36 -10.16 -3.26 21.41
CA SER A 36 -10.69 -1.93 21.14
C SER A 36 -9.64 -0.81 21.16
N HIS A 37 -8.38 -1.12 21.48
CA HIS A 37 -7.31 -0.13 21.58
C HIS A 37 -6.62 0.14 20.24
N ILE A 38 -6.34 1.42 20.00
CA ILE A 38 -5.58 1.93 18.85
C ILE A 38 -4.17 2.25 19.33
N TYR A 39 -3.17 1.65 18.71
CA TYR A 39 -1.78 1.92 19.02
C TYR A 39 -1.29 3.15 18.27
N ILE A 40 -0.62 4.05 18.97
CA ILE A 40 -0.24 5.36 18.46
C ILE A 40 1.25 5.56 18.64
N THR A 41 1.89 6.00 17.56
CA THR A 41 3.23 6.58 17.63
C THR A 41 3.14 8.10 17.62
N ILE A 42 3.88 8.74 18.53
CA ILE A 42 4.04 10.18 18.63
C ILE A 42 5.46 10.53 18.18
N GLU A 43 5.58 11.35 17.14
CA GLU A 43 6.88 11.83 16.64
C GLU A 43 7.34 13.08 17.41
N LYS A 44 8.60 13.07 17.85
CA LYS A 44 9.23 14.15 18.62
C LYS A 44 10.06 15.07 17.73
N ASP A 45 10.41 16.25 18.25
CA ASP A 45 11.24 17.26 17.56
C ASP A 45 12.60 16.73 17.08
N ASN A 46 13.19 15.79 17.82
CA ASN A 46 14.49 15.21 17.47
C ASN A 46 14.37 13.99 16.52
N GLY A 47 13.21 13.77 15.90
CA GLY A 47 12.92 12.58 15.09
C GLY A 47 12.73 11.29 15.90
N GLY A 48 12.94 11.34 17.23
CA GLY A 48 12.67 10.22 18.11
C GLY A 48 11.16 9.96 18.22
N ARG A 49 10.80 8.76 18.68
CA ARG A 49 9.41 8.33 18.80
C ARG A 49 9.04 8.01 20.24
N GLN A 50 7.75 8.13 20.53
CA GLN A 50 7.08 7.68 21.75
C GLN A 50 5.88 6.84 21.35
N PHE A 51 5.48 5.91 22.21
CA PHE A 51 4.42 4.96 21.92
C PHE A 51 3.38 4.98 23.04
N THR A 52 2.11 4.89 22.67
CA THR A 52 0.96 4.80 23.57
C THR A 52 -0.11 3.96 22.91
N TYR A 53 -1.14 3.59 23.66
CA TYR A 53 -2.40 3.13 23.10
C TYR A 53 -3.54 4.04 23.59
N LEU A 54 -4.61 4.15 22.82
CA LEU A 54 -5.79 4.94 23.13
C LEU A 54 -7.04 4.14 22.77
N THR A 55 -8.12 4.32 23.52
CA THR A 55 -9.45 3.95 23.02
C THR A 55 -9.87 4.91 21.91
N HIS A 56 -10.91 4.56 21.14
CA HIS A 56 -11.47 5.49 20.15
C HIS A 56 -11.90 6.82 20.78
N ASP A 57 -12.54 6.79 21.95
CA ASP A 57 -13.01 8.01 22.63
C ASP A 57 -11.85 8.89 23.10
N GLN A 58 -10.76 8.27 23.58
CA GLN A 58 -9.55 8.99 23.94
C GLN A 58 -8.89 9.63 22.71
N LEU A 59 -8.85 8.92 21.58
CA LEU A 59 -8.32 9.46 20.33
C LEU A 59 -9.18 10.64 19.83
N ILE A 60 -10.50 10.52 19.87
CA ILE A 60 -11.43 11.60 19.50
C ILE A 60 -11.21 12.82 20.39
N THR A 61 -11.21 12.62 21.71
CA THR A 61 -10.97 13.70 22.69
C THR A 61 -9.63 14.38 22.45
N LEU A 62 -8.57 13.61 22.16
CA LEU A 62 -7.27 14.16 21.79
C LEU A 62 -7.38 15.05 20.54
N TYR A 63 -8.06 14.58 19.50
CA TYR A 63 -8.23 15.32 18.25
C TYR A 63 -9.02 16.61 18.42
N GLU A 64 -10.05 16.62 19.27
CA GLU A 64 -10.84 17.82 19.58
C GLU A 64 -10.02 18.92 20.26
N HIS A 65 -9.03 18.54 21.08
CA HIS A 65 -8.23 19.48 21.89
C HIS A 65 -6.83 19.75 21.34
N CYS A 66 -6.36 18.94 20.37
CA CYS A 66 -5.03 19.07 19.80
C CYS A 66 -5.08 19.83 18.46
N PRO A 67 -4.40 20.97 18.33
CA PRO A 67 -4.29 21.66 17.05
C PRO A 67 -3.65 20.77 15.98
N VAL A 68 -4.14 20.84 14.73
CA VAL A 68 -3.67 20.03 13.58
C VAL A 68 -2.14 20.05 13.44
N MET A 69 -1.52 21.23 13.60
CA MET A 69 -0.07 21.41 13.47
C MET A 69 0.75 20.70 14.56
N GLU A 70 0.13 20.33 15.68
CA GLU A 70 0.76 19.57 16.76
C GLU A 70 0.52 18.06 16.64
N ARG A 71 -0.35 17.63 15.72
CA ARG A 71 -0.69 16.22 15.51
C ARG A 71 0.39 15.53 14.66
N SER A 72 1.53 15.22 15.25
CA SER A 72 2.53 14.33 14.61
C SER A 72 2.31 12.89 15.05
N LEU A 73 1.14 12.35 14.67
CA LEU A 73 0.64 11.06 15.11
C LEU A 73 0.57 10.05 13.95
N TYR A 74 0.85 8.79 14.30
CA TYR A 74 0.78 7.66 13.40
C TYR A 74 0.05 6.51 14.10
N GLU A 75 -0.83 5.82 13.38
CA GLU A 75 -1.29 4.50 13.75
C GLU A 75 -0.10 3.54 13.73
N LEU A 76 0.05 2.73 14.78
CA LEU A 76 1.01 1.65 14.83
C LEU A 76 0.30 0.33 14.52
N ILE A 77 0.66 -0.27 13.38
CA ILE A 77 0.09 -1.50 12.87
C ILE A 77 1.05 -2.65 13.18
N PHE A 78 0.61 -3.56 14.05
CA PHE A 78 1.35 -4.80 14.35
C PHE A 78 1.06 -5.88 13.31
N SER A 79 2.04 -6.77 13.07
CA SER A 79 1.91 -7.91 12.16
C SER A 79 0.81 -8.90 12.51
N GLU A 80 0.30 -8.86 13.74
CA GLU A 80 -0.77 -9.77 14.18
C GLU A 80 -2.17 -9.17 14.00
N ASN A 81 -2.25 -7.88 13.60
CA ASN A 81 -3.52 -7.21 13.43
C ASN A 81 -4.03 -7.41 12.01
N GLN A 82 -5.30 -7.80 11.92
CA GLN A 82 -6.05 -7.72 10.67
C GLN A 82 -6.08 -6.28 10.16
N VAL A 83 -6.02 -6.13 8.84
CA VAL A 83 -6.00 -4.82 8.20
C VAL A 83 -6.98 -4.72 7.05
N LYS A 84 -7.48 -3.49 6.86
CA LYS A 84 -8.08 -3.08 5.59
C LYS A 84 -7.03 -3.11 4.49
N LEU A 85 -7.49 -3.17 3.24
CA LEU A 85 -6.65 -2.78 2.11
C LEU A 85 -6.22 -1.31 2.27
N TYR A 86 -4.92 -1.05 2.22
CA TYR A 86 -4.37 0.30 2.11
C TYR A 86 -3.13 0.35 1.22
N ILE A 87 -2.93 1.49 0.58
CA ILE A 87 -1.75 1.82 -0.23
C ILE A 87 -1.26 3.21 0.14
N ASP A 88 0.06 3.34 0.32
CA ASP A 88 0.75 4.62 0.29
C ASP A 88 1.29 4.84 -1.13
N PHE A 89 0.90 5.95 -1.75
CA PHE A 89 1.25 6.30 -3.12
C PHE A 89 1.96 7.64 -3.12
N GLU A 90 3.19 7.68 -3.62
CA GLU A 90 3.97 8.90 -3.65
C GLU A 90 5.01 8.95 -4.76
N TYR A 91 5.25 10.17 -5.29
CA TYR A 91 6.36 10.45 -6.20
C TYR A 91 6.72 11.93 -6.23
N TYR A 92 7.93 12.26 -6.69
CA TYR A 92 8.40 13.64 -6.80
C TYR A 92 8.02 14.23 -8.16
N THR A 93 7.39 15.41 -8.16
CA THR A 93 6.86 16.05 -9.37
C THR A 93 7.96 16.50 -10.33
N ASN A 94 9.05 17.09 -9.80
CA ASN A 94 10.14 17.63 -10.62
C ASN A 94 10.81 16.59 -11.53
N ASN A 95 10.96 15.35 -11.06
CA ASN A 95 11.59 14.27 -11.81
C ASN A 95 10.60 13.57 -12.77
N ASN A 96 9.31 13.88 -12.70
CA ASN A 96 8.24 13.22 -13.46
C ASN A 96 7.39 14.26 -14.20
N ALA A 97 8.03 15.28 -14.76
CA ALA A 97 7.35 16.38 -15.45
C ALA A 97 6.60 15.94 -16.71
N ASP A 98 6.90 14.75 -17.25
CA ASP A 98 6.17 14.15 -18.36
C ASP A 98 4.80 13.60 -17.96
N ILE A 99 4.51 13.48 -16.66
CA ILE A 99 3.19 13.18 -16.14
C ILE A 99 2.41 14.50 -16.14
N GLU A 100 1.80 14.82 -17.29
CA GLU A 100 1.17 16.11 -17.62
C GLU A 100 0.12 16.57 -16.59
N ASN A 101 -0.52 15.63 -15.88
CA ASN A 101 -1.41 15.90 -14.77
C ASN A 101 -1.00 15.02 -13.57
N SER A 102 -0.65 15.68 -12.46
CA SER A 102 -0.16 15.06 -11.23
C SER A 102 -1.06 13.96 -10.66
N HIS A 103 -2.33 13.94 -11.06
CA HIS A 103 -3.33 13.01 -10.58
C HIS A 103 -3.59 11.82 -11.52
N ILE A 104 -2.95 11.76 -12.70
CA ILE A 104 -3.06 10.60 -13.58
C ILE A 104 -2.56 9.34 -12.87
N GLY A 105 -1.40 9.39 -12.23
CA GLY A 105 -0.86 8.27 -11.45
C GLY A 105 -1.83 7.78 -10.36
N PRO A 106 -2.28 8.65 -9.44
CA PRO A 106 -3.32 8.34 -8.45
C PRO A 106 -4.61 7.73 -9.04
N ASN A 107 -5.15 8.29 -10.13
CA ASN A 107 -6.31 7.73 -10.84
C ASN A 107 -6.04 6.33 -11.38
N CYS A 108 -4.86 6.11 -11.98
CA CYS A 108 -4.45 4.80 -12.47
C CYS A 108 -4.36 3.80 -11.31
N CYS A 109 -3.76 4.19 -10.18
CA CYS A 109 -3.71 3.36 -8.96
C CYS A 109 -5.10 2.93 -8.48
N LEU A 110 -6.09 3.83 -8.49
CA LEU A 110 -7.47 3.50 -8.12
C LEU A 110 -8.15 2.56 -9.11
N LYS A 111 -8.00 2.78 -10.42
CA LYS A 111 -8.53 1.86 -11.45
C LYS A 111 -7.92 0.47 -11.31
N ILE A 112 -6.62 0.42 -11.02
CA ILE A 112 -5.86 -0.80 -10.76
C ILE A 112 -6.43 -1.56 -9.56
N LEU A 113 -6.66 -0.85 -8.45
CA LEU A 113 -7.26 -1.43 -7.24
C LEU A 113 -8.69 -1.92 -7.48
N TYR A 114 -9.48 -1.15 -8.22
CA TYR A 114 -10.83 -1.54 -8.61
C TYR A 114 -10.82 -2.82 -9.45
N TYR A 115 -9.93 -2.90 -10.45
CA TYR A 115 -9.77 -4.11 -11.27
C TYR A 115 -9.37 -5.32 -10.41
N LEU A 116 -8.36 -5.15 -9.57
CA LEU A 116 -7.85 -6.18 -8.66
C LEU A 116 -8.95 -6.89 -7.89
N PHE A 117 -9.75 -6.09 -7.20
CA PHE A 117 -10.76 -6.62 -6.30
C PHE A 117 -11.97 -7.15 -7.05
N ASN A 118 -12.39 -6.47 -8.12
CA ASN A 118 -13.58 -6.91 -8.85
C ASN A 118 -13.33 -8.12 -9.76
N MET A 119 -12.10 -8.34 -10.23
CA MET A 119 -11.78 -9.40 -11.20
C MET A 119 -10.99 -10.55 -10.63
N GLN A 120 -10.14 -10.37 -9.61
CA GLN A 120 -9.38 -11.50 -9.05
C GLN A 120 -9.95 -12.04 -7.75
N ILE A 121 -10.68 -11.22 -7.00
CA ILE A 121 -11.27 -11.64 -5.72
C ILE A 121 -12.71 -12.19 -5.88
N ASN A 122 -13.44 -11.76 -6.93
CA ASN A 122 -14.84 -12.13 -7.17
C ASN A 122 -15.06 -13.28 -8.16
N ASP A 123 -14.06 -13.71 -8.92
CA ASP A 123 -14.25 -14.68 -10.02
C ASP A 123 -14.40 -16.14 -9.54
N VAL A 124 -14.60 -16.36 -8.23
CA VAL A 124 -14.66 -17.68 -7.62
C VAL A 124 -16.09 -18.17 -7.34
N ASP A 125 -17.13 -17.38 -7.61
CA ASP A 125 -18.48 -17.93 -7.53
C ASP A 125 -19.45 -17.20 -8.48
N LYS A 126 -19.80 -17.85 -9.60
CA LYS A 126 -20.87 -17.35 -10.50
C LYS A 126 -22.26 -17.44 -9.85
N ASN A 127 -22.37 -18.07 -8.68
CA ASN A 127 -23.62 -18.40 -8.01
C ASN A 127 -23.77 -17.85 -6.57
N ASN A 128 -22.83 -17.05 -6.06
CA ASN A 128 -22.96 -16.38 -4.74
C ASN A 128 -22.45 -14.94 -4.80
N ASP A 129 -23.01 -14.11 -3.92
CA ASP A 129 -22.80 -12.67 -3.76
C ASP A 129 -21.35 -12.21 -4.01
N CYS A 130 -21.08 -11.80 -5.26
CA CYS A 130 -19.83 -11.19 -5.65
C CYS A 130 -19.58 -9.92 -4.82
N VAL A 131 -18.38 -9.81 -4.27
CA VAL A 131 -17.92 -8.67 -3.50
C VAL A 131 -17.57 -7.51 -4.44
N ASN A 132 -18.57 -6.87 -5.04
CA ASN A 132 -18.34 -5.70 -5.89
C ASN A 132 -17.83 -4.52 -5.06
N ILE A 133 -16.57 -4.14 -5.26
CA ILE A 133 -15.97 -2.96 -4.65
C ILE A 133 -16.23 -1.77 -5.54
N ALA A 134 -17.10 -0.89 -5.06
CA ALA A 134 -17.33 0.41 -5.67
C ALA A 134 -16.21 1.37 -5.26
N LEU A 135 -15.77 2.26 -6.18
CA LEU A 135 -14.75 3.28 -5.87
C LEU A 135 -15.11 4.14 -4.66
N GLN A 136 -16.42 4.37 -4.44
CA GLN A 136 -16.99 5.08 -3.29
C GLN A 136 -16.67 4.43 -1.92
N GLN A 137 -16.19 3.19 -1.91
CA GLN A 137 -15.76 2.51 -0.69
C GLN A 137 -14.33 2.86 -0.30
N PHE A 138 -13.56 3.51 -1.18
CA PHE A 138 -12.24 4.02 -0.86
C PHE A 138 -12.32 5.40 -0.23
N LEU A 139 -11.64 5.55 0.90
CA LEU A 139 -11.22 6.83 1.44
C LEU A 139 -9.85 7.17 0.87
N VAL A 140 -9.76 8.33 0.23
CA VAL A 140 -8.52 8.87 -0.33
C VAL A 140 -8.09 10.06 0.51
N LEU A 141 -6.93 9.92 1.15
CA LEU A 141 -6.29 11.01 1.88
C LEU A 141 -5.09 11.53 1.09
N GLU A 142 -4.83 12.82 1.19
CA GLU A 142 -3.81 13.53 0.43
C GLU A 142 -2.92 14.36 1.36
N ALA A 143 -1.64 14.36 1.06
CA ALA A 143 -0.65 15.24 1.67
C ALA A 143 0.32 15.78 0.63
N SER A 144 -0.13 15.93 -0.61
CA SER A 144 0.64 16.46 -1.73
C SER A 144 1.19 17.86 -1.42
N THR A 145 2.30 18.18 -2.05
CA THR A 145 2.97 19.48 -2.04
C THR A 145 3.37 19.83 -3.46
N SER A 146 3.86 21.05 -3.71
CA SER A 146 4.38 21.44 -5.02
C SER A 146 5.53 20.54 -5.53
N LYS A 147 6.25 19.85 -4.63
CA LYS A 147 7.40 19.01 -4.96
C LYS A 147 7.10 17.50 -4.97
N LYS A 148 5.98 17.09 -4.38
CA LYS A 148 5.71 15.68 -4.10
C LYS A 148 4.21 15.41 -4.10
N ILE A 149 3.80 14.42 -4.88
CA ILE A 149 2.47 13.81 -4.80
C ILE A 149 2.49 12.76 -3.70
N SER A 150 1.45 12.74 -2.85
CA SER A 150 1.36 11.81 -1.72
C SER A 150 -0.11 11.56 -1.37
N PHE A 151 -0.53 10.31 -1.54
CA PHE A 151 -1.89 9.84 -1.29
C PHE A 151 -1.87 8.58 -0.43
N HIS A 152 -2.80 8.48 0.51
CA HIS A 152 -3.16 7.21 1.12
C HIS A 152 -4.51 6.76 0.57
N PHE A 153 -4.57 5.56 0.01
CA PHE A 153 -5.82 4.91 -0.38
C PHE A 153 -6.17 3.88 0.68
N ILE A 154 -7.39 3.94 1.22
CA ILE A 154 -7.85 3.05 2.29
C ILE A 154 -9.23 2.54 1.92
N HIS A 155 -9.44 1.23 1.90
CA HIS A 155 -10.76 0.64 1.70
C HIS A 155 -11.59 0.80 2.99
N ALA A 156 -12.29 1.92 3.10
CA ALA A 156 -12.93 2.39 4.32
C ALA A 156 -14.12 1.53 4.77
N ASN A 157 -14.80 0.89 3.81
CA ASN A 157 -15.87 -0.07 4.05
C ASN A 157 -15.42 -1.43 3.47
N PRO A 158 -14.52 -2.14 4.17
CA PRO A 158 -13.91 -3.35 3.64
C PRO A 158 -14.96 -4.42 3.43
N THR A 159 -14.97 -5.01 2.24
CA THR A 159 -15.76 -6.21 1.92
C THR A 159 -14.95 -7.49 2.10
N ALA A 160 -13.66 -7.36 2.34
CA ALA A 160 -12.73 -8.39 2.80
C ALA A 160 -11.59 -7.71 3.59
N LEU A 161 -10.97 -8.44 4.50
CA LEU A 161 -9.81 -8.01 5.28
C LEU A 161 -8.60 -8.85 4.90
N PHE A 162 -7.40 -8.35 5.16
CA PHE A 162 -6.21 -9.18 5.16
C PHE A 162 -5.91 -9.63 6.59
N GLU A 163 -5.44 -10.87 6.73
CA GLU A 163 -5.00 -11.44 8.01
C GLU A 163 -4.02 -10.50 8.73
N ASN A 164 -3.13 -9.87 7.97
CA ASN A 164 -2.25 -8.82 8.45
C ASN A 164 -1.67 -7.98 7.30
N ASN A 165 -0.91 -6.94 7.66
CA ASN A 165 -0.29 -6.05 6.68
C ASN A 165 0.85 -6.69 5.89
N ILE A 166 1.48 -7.77 6.38
CA ILE A 166 2.52 -8.49 5.64
C ILE A 166 1.89 -9.27 4.49
N THR A 167 0.79 -9.97 4.74
CA THR A 167 -0.02 -10.65 3.73
C THR A 167 -0.52 -9.66 2.68
N LEU A 168 -1.02 -8.50 3.10
CA LEU A 168 -1.38 -7.42 2.17
C LEU A 168 -0.18 -6.97 1.31
N GLY A 169 0.99 -6.78 1.92
CA GLY A 169 2.20 -6.38 1.19
C GLY A 169 2.64 -7.41 0.15
N LEU A 170 2.56 -8.70 0.47
CA LEU A 170 2.82 -9.78 -0.48
C LEU A 170 1.81 -9.78 -1.63
N PHE A 171 0.53 -9.57 -1.33
CA PHE A 171 -0.53 -9.47 -2.33
C PHE A 171 -0.25 -8.33 -3.32
N ILE A 172 0.06 -7.13 -2.81
CA ILE A 172 0.40 -5.97 -3.65
C ILE A 172 1.69 -6.21 -4.46
N LYS A 173 2.73 -6.81 -3.87
CA LYS A 173 3.98 -7.16 -4.57
C LYS A 173 3.73 -8.10 -5.76
N ILE A 174 3.04 -9.21 -5.52
CA ILE A 174 2.70 -10.21 -6.55
C ILE A 174 1.90 -9.55 -7.67
N PHE A 175 0.95 -8.71 -7.31
CA PHE A 175 0.12 -8.06 -8.29
C PHE A 175 0.87 -6.98 -9.11
N VAL A 176 1.72 -6.17 -8.48
CA VAL A 176 2.56 -5.21 -9.22
C VAL A 176 3.51 -5.95 -10.17
N HIS A 177 4.11 -7.04 -9.71
CA HIS A 177 4.93 -7.91 -10.56
C HIS A 177 4.16 -8.41 -11.79
N TYR A 178 2.92 -8.88 -11.60
CA TYR A 178 2.04 -9.27 -12.69
C TYR A 178 1.81 -8.15 -13.70
N LEU A 179 1.45 -6.95 -13.22
CA LEU A 179 1.20 -5.80 -14.09
C LEU A 179 2.43 -5.43 -14.93
N LEU A 180 3.60 -5.37 -14.31
CA LEU A 180 4.84 -5.08 -15.03
C LEU A 180 5.20 -6.19 -16.02
N SER A 181 4.97 -7.45 -15.65
CA SER A 181 5.15 -8.59 -16.55
C SER A 181 4.23 -8.53 -17.77
N LEU A 182 3.00 -8.05 -17.62
CA LEU A 182 2.08 -7.84 -18.74
C LEU A 182 2.58 -6.76 -19.70
N ILE A 183 3.18 -5.68 -19.18
CA ILE A 183 3.81 -4.67 -20.03
C ILE A 183 4.97 -5.30 -20.80
N VAL A 184 5.89 -6.00 -20.13
CA VAL A 184 7.07 -6.59 -20.78
C VAL A 184 6.69 -7.59 -21.87
N LYS A 185 5.62 -8.38 -21.67
CA LYS A 185 5.10 -9.32 -22.67
C LYS A 185 4.29 -8.66 -23.78
N HIS A 186 3.89 -7.40 -23.61
CA HIS A 186 3.14 -6.67 -24.62
C HIS A 186 4.02 -6.38 -25.83
N LYS A 187 3.47 -6.57 -27.03
CA LYS A 187 4.14 -6.22 -28.28
C LYS A 187 3.27 -5.25 -29.06
N CYS A 188 3.84 -4.11 -29.42
CA CYS A 188 3.21 -3.12 -30.28
C CYS A 188 4.26 -2.35 -31.08
N LEU A 189 3.78 -1.49 -31.99
CA LEU A 189 4.65 -0.65 -32.82
C LEU A 189 5.57 0.27 -32.01
N SER A 190 5.19 0.61 -30.77
CA SER A 190 5.94 1.51 -29.89
C SER A 190 6.81 0.76 -28.87
N PHE A 191 6.65 -0.55 -28.73
CA PHE A 191 7.31 -1.34 -27.71
C PHE A 191 7.34 -2.82 -28.13
N ASP A 192 8.54 -3.35 -28.36
CA ASP A 192 8.82 -4.77 -28.51
C ASP A 192 10.14 -5.05 -27.80
N VAL A 193 10.09 -5.86 -26.75
CA VAL A 193 11.26 -6.28 -25.99
C VAL A 193 11.29 -7.79 -26.06
N ASP A 194 12.39 -8.33 -26.58
CA ASP A 194 12.60 -9.76 -26.59
C ASP A 194 12.96 -10.21 -25.18
N PHE A 195 12.01 -10.84 -24.50
CA PHE A 195 12.12 -11.20 -23.10
C PHE A 195 11.78 -12.67 -22.92
N THR A 196 12.80 -13.45 -22.57
CA THR A 196 12.63 -14.83 -22.11
C THR A 196 12.28 -14.83 -20.64
N LEU A 197 11.16 -15.47 -20.27
CA LEU A 197 10.72 -15.67 -18.89
C LEU A 197 11.72 -16.52 -18.09
N GLN A 198 12.75 -15.87 -17.54
CA GLN A 198 13.37 -16.34 -16.30
C GLN A 198 12.72 -15.61 -15.12
N THR A 199 12.89 -16.15 -13.93
CA THR A 199 12.35 -15.58 -12.69
C THR A 199 12.93 -14.18 -12.48
N THR A 200 12.12 -13.16 -12.75
CA THR A 200 12.51 -11.76 -12.63
C THR A 200 11.86 -11.14 -11.41
N THR A 201 12.60 -10.30 -10.71
CA THR A 201 12.07 -9.48 -9.62
C THR A 201 11.38 -8.24 -10.15
N ILE A 202 10.57 -7.56 -9.32
CA ILE A 202 10.05 -6.22 -9.63
C ILE A 202 11.19 -5.27 -10.03
N SER A 203 12.34 -5.34 -9.36
CA SER A 203 13.50 -4.50 -9.69
C SER A 203 14.05 -4.79 -11.09
N ASP A 204 14.08 -6.05 -11.49
CA ASP A 204 14.52 -6.44 -12.84
C ASP A 204 13.56 -5.94 -13.91
N LEU A 205 12.24 -6.08 -13.67
CA LEU A 205 11.20 -5.56 -14.56
C LEU A 205 11.27 -4.03 -14.68
N ILE A 206 11.48 -3.31 -13.58
CA ILE A 206 11.65 -1.84 -13.59
C ILE A 206 12.91 -1.47 -14.38
N THR A 207 14.02 -2.18 -14.17
CA THR A 207 15.26 -1.95 -14.91
C THR A 207 15.05 -2.14 -16.41
N LEU A 208 14.35 -3.20 -16.80
CA LEU A 208 14.02 -3.48 -18.20
C LEU A 208 13.10 -2.40 -18.82
N LEU A 209 12.14 -1.89 -18.07
CA LEU A 209 11.19 -0.87 -18.52
C LEU A 209 11.74 0.56 -18.48
N THR A 210 12.88 0.78 -17.81
CA THR A 210 13.51 2.10 -17.64
C THR A 210 13.69 2.88 -18.95
N PRO A 211 14.28 2.32 -20.02
CA PRO A 211 14.46 3.06 -21.27
C PRO A 211 13.15 3.36 -22.03
N TYR A 212 12.04 2.68 -21.68
CA TYR A 212 10.79 2.73 -22.43
C TYR A 212 9.67 3.50 -21.75
N VAL A 213 9.76 3.77 -20.43
CA VAL A 213 8.64 4.28 -19.63
C VAL A 213 7.97 5.53 -20.23
N THR A 214 8.75 6.48 -20.74
CA THR A 214 8.24 7.71 -21.34
C THR A 214 7.49 7.43 -22.66
N ILE A 215 7.98 6.48 -23.46
CA ILE A 215 7.34 6.06 -24.72
C ILE A 215 6.03 5.33 -24.40
N LEU A 216 6.05 4.44 -23.40
CA LEU A 216 4.88 3.68 -22.98
C LEU A 216 3.74 4.60 -22.54
N ARG A 217 4.02 5.60 -21.69
CA ARG A 217 3.02 6.58 -21.22
C ARG A 217 2.39 7.38 -22.36
N ARG A 218 3.19 7.80 -23.35
CA ARG A 218 2.72 8.70 -24.42
C ARG A 218 2.06 7.97 -25.59
N HIS A 219 2.60 6.83 -25.97
CA HIS A 219 2.24 6.18 -27.24
C HIS A 219 1.39 4.92 -27.05
N CYS A 220 1.40 4.30 -25.87
CA CYS A 220 0.65 3.07 -25.61
C CYS A 220 -0.71 3.31 -24.93
N THR A 221 -1.36 4.44 -25.25
CA THR A 221 -2.67 4.86 -24.69
C THR A 221 -3.86 4.09 -25.25
N LYS A 222 -3.67 3.34 -26.34
CA LYS A 222 -4.68 2.45 -26.94
C LYS A 222 -4.34 0.96 -26.78
N CYS A 223 -3.15 0.66 -26.26
CA CYS A 223 -2.68 -0.70 -26.04
C CYS A 223 -3.37 -1.27 -24.81
N GLN A 224 -4.46 -2.00 -25.03
CA GLN A 224 -5.23 -2.61 -23.97
C GLN A 224 -4.50 -3.81 -23.35
N LEU A 225 -4.49 -3.86 -22.03
CA LEU A 225 -4.12 -4.98 -21.18
C LEU A 225 -5.33 -5.34 -20.30
N LEU A 226 -5.26 -6.50 -19.63
CA LEU A 226 -6.28 -6.95 -18.69
C LEU A 226 -7.70 -6.89 -19.28
N SER A 227 -8.00 -7.66 -20.32
CA SER A 227 -9.36 -7.74 -20.90
C SER A 227 -10.00 -6.39 -21.25
N ASN A 228 -9.21 -5.40 -21.68
CA ASN A 228 -9.62 -4.03 -22.03
C ASN A 228 -10.03 -3.12 -20.85
N TYR A 229 -9.66 -3.48 -19.62
CA TYR A 229 -9.92 -2.62 -18.45
C TYR A 229 -8.88 -1.53 -18.27
N MET A 230 -7.65 -1.74 -18.77
CA MET A 230 -6.55 -0.80 -18.61
C MET A 230 -5.60 -0.83 -19.78
N THR A 231 -4.94 0.30 -20.01
CA THR A 231 -3.93 0.44 -21.04
C THR A 231 -2.52 0.27 -20.48
N VAL A 232 -1.57 -0.06 -21.36
CA VAL A 232 -0.13 -0.05 -21.05
C VAL A 232 0.31 1.30 -20.50
N ALA A 233 -0.19 2.40 -21.06
CA ALA A 233 0.10 3.75 -20.57
C ALA A 233 -0.36 3.94 -19.12
N GLU A 234 -1.59 3.54 -18.78
CA GLU A 234 -2.14 3.65 -17.42
C GLU A 234 -1.29 2.88 -16.39
N ILE A 235 -0.86 1.65 -16.70
CA ILE A 235 0.01 0.89 -15.81
C ILE A 235 1.40 1.54 -15.71
N SER A 236 1.92 2.10 -16.81
CA SER A 236 3.23 2.78 -16.85
C SER A 236 3.28 4.08 -16.03
N HIS A 237 2.13 4.63 -15.63
CA HIS A 237 2.06 5.75 -14.67
C HIS A 237 2.32 5.33 -13.21
N LEU A 238 2.40 4.02 -12.91
CA LEU A 238 2.89 3.54 -11.61
C LEU A 238 4.41 3.58 -11.50
N LEU A 239 5.12 3.52 -12.62
CA LEU A 239 6.57 3.70 -12.64
C LEU A 239 6.84 5.20 -12.51
N VAL A 240 7.84 5.62 -11.76
CA VAL A 240 8.19 7.04 -11.53
C VAL A 240 9.68 7.18 -11.25
N LEU A 241 10.27 8.32 -11.59
CA LEU A 241 11.65 8.65 -11.23
C LEU A 241 11.72 9.17 -9.79
N ASN A 242 12.63 8.63 -9.00
CA ASN A 242 12.93 9.13 -7.66
C ASN A 242 13.84 10.38 -7.71
N THR A 243 14.24 10.91 -6.55
CA THR A 243 15.12 12.08 -6.45
C THR A 243 16.53 11.87 -7.01
N ARG A 244 16.92 10.61 -7.25
CA ARG A 244 18.20 10.22 -7.86
C ARG A 244 18.05 9.90 -9.36
N ASN A 245 16.92 10.23 -9.98
CA ASN A 245 16.58 9.88 -11.36
C ASN A 245 16.60 8.37 -11.65
N GLN A 246 16.33 7.54 -10.63
CA GLN A 246 16.18 6.10 -10.82
C GLN A 246 14.69 5.77 -10.92
N LEU A 247 14.32 4.93 -11.88
CA LEU A 247 12.94 4.45 -12.00
C LEU A 247 12.59 3.55 -10.80
N THR A 248 11.42 3.77 -10.23
CA THR A 248 10.85 3.05 -9.09
C THR A 248 9.34 2.98 -9.23
N LEU A 249 8.67 2.32 -8.29
CA LEU A 249 7.21 2.38 -8.14
C LEU A 249 6.78 3.63 -7.37
N ALA A 250 5.63 4.17 -7.75
CA ALA A 250 4.91 5.18 -6.99
C ALA A 250 4.14 4.57 -5.81
N ILE A 251 3.83 3.27 -5.86
CA ILE A 251 3.29 2.51 -4.72
C ILE A 251 4.46 2.18 -3.78
N ASP A 252 4.42 2.68 -2.55
CA ASP A 252 5.45 2.39 -1.56
C ASP A 252 5.23 0.99 -0.95
N LEU A 253 6.08 0.04 -1.33
CA LEU A 253 6.03 -1.33 -0.83
C LEU A 253 6.69 -1.51 0.55
N HIS A 254 7.36 -0.48 1.08
CA HIS A 254 8.01 -0.53 2.39
C HIS A 254 7.05 -0.30 3.56
N VAL A 255 5.81 0.13 3.28
CA VAL A 255 4.79 0.32 4.31
C VAL A 255 4.21 -0.99 4.85
N TYR A 256 4.63 -2.14 4.33
CA TYR A 256 4.16 -3.45 4.76
C TYR A 256 5.20 -4.14 5.64
N SER A 257 5.35 -3.64 6.88
CA SER A 257 6.37 -4.09 7.85
C SER A 257 5.75 -4.47 9.21
N LYS A 258 6.47 -5.23 10.05
CA LYS A 258 5.91 -5.82 11.29
C LYS A 258 5.36 -4.82 12.33
N CYS A 259 5.83 -3.58 12.28
CA CYS A 259 5.45 -2.51 13.20
C CYS A 259 5.28 -1.22 12.40
N GLN A 260 4.42 -1.26 11.39
CA GLN A 260 4.26 -0.17 10.46
C GLN A 260 3.68 1.05 11.17
N GLN A 261 4.24 2.22 10.86
CA GLN A 261 3.65 3.49 11.29
C GLN A 261 2.96 4.14 10.11
N PHE A 262 1.65 4.33 10.23
CA PHE A 262 0.82 4.88 9.18
C PHE A 262 0.20 6.20 9.64
N ARG A 263 0.50 7.29 8.94
CA ARG A 263 0.14 8.64 9.40
C ARG A 263 -1.37 8.79 9.47
N LEU A 264 -1.87 9.31 10.58
CA LEU A 264 -3.31 9.50 10.79
C LEU A 264 -3.88 10.66 9.98
N LEU A 265 -5.20 10.64 9.76
CA LEU A 265 -5.96 11.80 9.29
C LEU A 265 -5.62 13.04 10.13
N ASP A 266 -5.52 14.19 9.45
CA ASP A 266 -5.10 15.49 9.96
C ASP A 266 -3.81 15.49 10.78
N SER A 267 -2.97 14.48 10.62
CA SER A 267 -1.63 14.48 11.18
C SER A 267 -0.59 14.99 10.19
N VAL A 268 0.42 15.66 10.72
CA VAL A 268 1.52 16.27 9.97
C VAL A 268 2.84 15.63 10.36
N LYS A 269 3.72 15.38 9.37
CA LYS A 269 5.09 14.97 9.65
C LYS A 269 5.78 16.09 10.44
N ARG A 270 6.55 15.76 11.49
CA ARG A 270 7.12 16.80 12.35
C ARG A 270 8.00 17.77 11.54
N GLY A 271 7.85 19.06 11.78
CA GLY A 271 8.57 20.12 11.05
C GLY A 271 8.08 20.34 9.60
N LYS A 272 6.95 19.76 9.20
CA LYS A 272 6.28 20.02 7.92
C LYS A 272 4.94 20.71 8.16
N ASN A 273 4.37 21.26 7.09
CA ASN A 273 3.10 21.99 7.12
C ASN A 273 2.01 21.36 6.24
N ASN A 274 2.25 20.16 5.70
CA ASN A 274 1.30 19.41 4.89
C ASN A 274 0.69 18.25 5.70
N PHE A 275 -0.44 18.53 6.34
CA PHE A 275 -1.21 17.53 7.05
C PHE A 275 -1.97 16.65 6.06
N LEU A 276 -2.20 15.40 6.47
CA LEU A 276 -2.91 14.40 5.68
C LEU A 276 -4.42 14.66 5.78
N HIS A 277 -5.07 15.12 4.72
CA HIS A 277 -6.49 15.48 4.72
C HIS A 277 -7.25 14.68 3.67
N GLN A 278 -8.57 14.69 3.70
CA GLN A 278 -9.36 14.05 2.66
C GLN A 278 -9.15 14.74 1.31
N SER A 279 -8.83 13.98 0.26
CA SER A 279 -8.65 14.56 -1.07
C SER A 279 -9.98 14.99 -1.66
N THR A 280 -10.03 16.20 -2.21
CA THR A 280 -11.18 16.73 -2.97
C THR A 280 -11.08 16.42 -4.46
N TYR A 281 -10.00 15.76 -4.90
CA TYR A 281 -9.75 15.52 -6.32
C TYR A 281 -10.67 14.45 -6.92
N PHE A 282 -11.11 13.51 -6.10
CA PHE A 282 -11.90 12.37 -6.55
C PHE A 282 -13.38 12.58 -6.22
N PRO A 283 -14.28 12.69 -7.21
CA PRO A 283 -15.70 12.95 -6.94
C PRO A 283 -16.38 11.88 -6.08
N PHE A 284 -15.93 10.64 -6.18
CA PHE A 284 -16.46 9.53 -5.37
C PHE A 284 -16.00 9.58 -3.90
N ASN A 285 -14.95 10.35 -3.61
CA ASN A 285 -14.37 10.51 -2.27
C ASN A 285 -15.10 11.61 -1.50
N ASP A 286 -16.28 12.04 -1.93
CA ASP A 286 -17.10 12.96 -1.16
C ASP A 286 -17.70 12.24 0.06
N HIS A 287 -17.27 12.71 1.22
CA HIS A 287 -17.69 12.23 2.53
C HIS A 287 -18.28 13.38 3.37
N SER A 288 -18.79 14.42 2.72
CA SER A 288 -19.45 15.56 3.37
C SER A 288 -20.64 15.15 4.26
N ASN A 289 -21.29 14.03 3.96
CA ASN A 289 -22.43 13.51 4.72
C ASN A 289 -22.04 12.65 5.93
N ILE A 290 -20.75 12.38 6.19
CA ILE A 290 -20.32 11.65 7.39
C ILE A 290 -19.67 12.58 8.39
N SER A 291 -19.81 12.25 9.68
CA SER A 291 -19.17 13.00 10.74
C SER A 291 -17.65 12.93 10.61
N TYR A 292 -16.95 13.96 11.08
CA TYR A 292 -15.48 13.94 11.16
C TYR A 292 -14.96 12.74 11.97
N ILE A 293 -15.68 12.37 13.04
CA ILE A 293 -15.35 11.22 13.88
C ILE A 293 -15.44 9.91 13.07
N ASP A 294 -16.46 9.75 12.24
CA ASP A 294 -16.59 8.58 11.38
C ASP A 294 -15.52 8.55 10.30
N LEU A 295 -15.15 9.71 9.75
CA LEU A 295 -14.04 9.82 8.80
C LEU A 295 -12.70 9.42 9.45
N LEU A 296 -12.42 9.90 10.66
CA LEU A 296 -11.25 9.50 11.44
C LEU A 296 -11.24 7.99 11.68
N LYS A 297 -12.36 7.41 12.12
CA LYS A 297 -12.51 5.97 12.31
C LYS A 297 -12.32 5.17 11.01
N LYS A 298 -12.80 5.69 9.88
CA LYS A 298 -12.62 5.06 8.56
C LYS A 298 -11.15 5.08 8.13
N SER A 299 -10.41 6.14 8.47
CA SER A 299 -8.98 6.30 8.14
C SER A 299 -8.03 5.37 8.90
N LEU A 300 -8.46 4.80 10.03
CA LEU A 300 -7.66 3.83 10.78
C LEU A 300 -7.68 2.48 10.05
N VAL A 301 -6.50 1.97 9.70
CA VAL A 301 -6.32 0.74 8.92
C VAL A 301 -6.73 -0.50 9.72
N THR A 302 -6.51 -0.49 11.03
CA THR A 302 -6.84 -1.60 11.95
C THR A 302 -8.22 -1.46 12.59
N ASN A 303 -8.94 -0.35 12.35
CA ASN A 303 -10.28 -0.17 12.89
C ASN A 303 -11.33 -0.95 12.07
N ILE A 304 -11.57 -2.20 12.46
CA ILE A 304 -12.48 -3.14 11.81
C ILE A 304 -13.82 -3.15 12.56
N LYS A 305 -14.89 -2.70 11.89
CA LYS A 305 -16.25 -2.66 12.46
C LYS A 305 -17.04 -3.94 12.22
N ASP A 306 -16.85 -4.58 11.07
CA ASP A 306 -17.58 -5.77 10.67
C ASP A 306 -16.65 -6.99 10.74
N ILE A 307 -16.94 -7.89 11.67
CA ILE A 307 -16.18 -9.13 11.88
C ILE A 307 -16.68 -10.27 11.00
N ASN A 308 -17.68 -10.05 10.14
CA ASN A 308 -18.28 -11.08 9.29
C ASN A 308 -17.82 -11.01 7.82
N VAL A 309 -16.81 -10.19 7.52
CA VAL A 309 -16.23 -10.12 6.17
C VAL A 309 -15.13 -11.17 5.99
N PRO A 310 -14.94 -11.72 4.79
CA PRO A 310 -13.90 -12.70 4.54
C PRO A 310 -12.50 -12.20 4.90
N ILE A 311 -11.67 -13.08 5.45
CA ILE A 311 -10.25 -12.81 5.74
C ILE A 311 -9.41 -13.45 4.64
N ILE A 312 -8.57 -12.64 4.00
CA ILE A 312 -7.58 -13.03 2.99
C ILE A 312 -6.26 -13.35 3.69
N TYR A 313 -5.77 -14.56 3.50
CA TYR A 313 -4.51 -15.05 4.06
C TYR A 313 -3.71 -15.83 3.01
N LEU A 314 -2.43 -16.10 3.28
CA LEU A 314 -1.56 -16.87 2.38
C LEU A 314 -1.39 -18.28 2.94
N GLU A 315 -1.77 -19.28 2.16
CA GLU A 315 -1.65 -20.70 2.50
C GLU A 315 -1.12 -21.47 1.30
N ASN A 316 -0.07 -22.29 1.50
CA ASN A 316 0.54 -23.08 0.43
C ASN A 316 0.90 -22.25 -0.81
N ASN A 317 1.45 -21.04 -0.61
CA ASN A 317 1.81 -20.07 -1.66
C ASN A 317 0.63 -19.56 -2.51
N LYS A 318 -0.60 -19.74 -2.04
CA LYS A 318 -1.81 -19.22 -2.66
C LYS A 318 -2.54 -18.32 -1.69
N PHE A 319 -3.12 -17.23 -2.18
CA PHE A 319 -4.06 -16.49 -1.34
C PHE A 319 -5.35 -17.30 -1.23
N THR A 320 -5.91 -17.33 -0.03
CA THR A 320 -7.17 -18.01 0.31
C THR A 320 -8.06 -17.04 1.06
N LYS A 321 -9.39 -17.22 1.00
CA LYS A 321 -10.34 -16.50 1.86
C LYS A 321 -11.13 -17.45 2.76
N THR A 322 -11.34 -17.05 4.01
CA THR A 322 -12.24 -17.74 4.95
C THR A 322 -13.35 -16.81 5.42
N LEU A 323 -14.57 -17.34 5.58
CA LEU A 323 -15.65 -16.64 6.24
C LEU A 323 -15.48 -16.76 7.77
N PRO A 324 -15.66 -15.67 8.53
CA PRO A 324 -15.66 -15.72 9.98
C PRO A 324 -16.84 -16.60 10.42
N ASN A 325 -16.56 -17.70 11.12
CA ASN A 325 -17.51 -18.69 11.68
C ASN A 325 -17.88 -19.93 10.84
N THR A 326 -17.28 -20.16 9.68
CA THR A 326 -17.32 -21.52 9.11
C THR A 326 -16.30 -22.39 9.83
N ILE A 327 -16.80 -23.31 10.67
CA ILE A 327 -16.06 -24.49 11.12
C ILE A 327 -15.37 -25.10 9.88
N ILE A 328 -14.14 -25.57 10.06
CA ILE A 328 -13.10 -26.00 9.10
C ILE A 328 -13.57 -27.01 8.01
N SER A 329 -14.86 -27.31 7.90
CA SER A 329 -15.50 -28.17 6.91
C SER A 329 -16.18 -27.46 5.73
N SER A 330 -16.18 -26.12 5.66
CA SER A 330 -16.77 -25.38 4.51
C SER A 330 -15.76 -25.23 3.36
N PRO A 331 -16.20 -25.23 2.09
CA PRO A 331 -15.31 -25.28 0.94
C PRO A 331 -14.41 -24.05 0.92
N THR A 332 -13.10 -24.30 0.94
CA THR A 332 -12.06 -23.31 0.70
C THR A 332 -12.32 -22.68 -0.66
N ILE A 333 -12.72 -21.42 -0.68
CA ILE A 333 -12.91 -20.69 -1.93
C ILE A 333 -11.51 -20.28 -2.40
N GLU A 334 -10.88 -21.14 -3.21
CA GLU A 334 -9.56 -20.88 -3.79
C GLU A 334 -9.63 -19.64 -4.67
N PHE A 335 -8.86 -18.59 -4.33
CA PHE A 335 -8.66 -17.53 -5.31
C PHE A 335 -8.01 -18.16 -6.54
N ASN A 336 -8.69 -18.07 -7.68
CA ASN A 336 -8.17 -18.52 -8.95
C ASN A 336 -7.07 -17.56 -9.43
N ILE A 337 -5.94 -17.63 -8.75
CA ILE A 337 -4.65 -17.05 -9.11
C ILE A 337 -4.08 -17.81 -10.31
N ASN A 338 -4.82 -18.70 -10.99
CA ASN A 338 -4.24 -19.45 -12.11
C ASN A 338 -3.87 -18.55 -13.30
N ASN A 339 -4.44 -17.35 -13.43
CA ASN A 339 -3.95 -16.33 -14.39
C ASN A 339 -2.60 -15.70 -13.97
N LEU A 340 -2.21 -15.87 -12.70
CA LEU A 340 -0.91 -15.58 -12.11
C LEU A 340 -0.05 -16.86 -11.96
N ASN A 341 -0.40 -18.01 -12.58
CA ASN A 341 0.40 -19.25 -12.45
C ASN A 341 1.84 -19.13 -12.98
N TYR A 342 2.14 -18.09 -13.77
CA TYR A 342 3.53 -17.72 -14.11
C TYR A 342 4.31 -17.10 -12.93
N ILE A 343 3.70 -16.90 -11.77
CA ILE A 343 4.24 -16.24 -10.56
C ILE A 343 4.57 -17.27 -9.46
N ASN A 344 4.16 -18.55 -9.58
CA ASN A 344 4.54 -19.57 -8.59
C ASN A 344 6.06 -19.65 -8.37
N ASP A 345 6.86 -19.41 -9.40
CA ASP A 345 8.32 -19.34 -9.26
C ASP A 345 8.77 -18.05 -8.53
N TYR A 346 8.08 -16.93 -8.71
CA TYR A 346 8.36 -15.66 -8.02
C TYR A 346 7.98 -15.70 -6.54
N THR A 347 6.85 -16.31 -6.18
CA THR A 347 6.42 -16.50 -4.78
C THR A 347 7.43 -17.37 -4.02
N ASN A 348 7.93 -18.44 -4.66
CA ASN A 348 9.00 -19.27 -4.11
C ASN A 348 10.29 -18.44 -3.89
N HIS A 349 10.67 -17.57 -4.84
CA HIS A 349 11.86 -16.72 -4.69
C HIS A 349 11.73 -15.62 -3.62
N ILE A 350 10.59 -14.96 -3.47
CA ILE A 350 10.39 -13.94 -2.41
C ILE A 350 10.52 -14.60 -1.03
N LEU A 351 9.83 -15.72 -0.81
CA LEU A 351 9.83 -16.43 0.47
C LEU A 351 11.22 -17.00 0.81
N ILE A 352 12.00 -17.41 -0.20
CA ILE A 352 13.40 -17.82 -0.03
C ILE A 352 14.33 -16.63 0.22
N SER A 353 14.10 -15.46 -0.39
CA SER A 353 14.95 -14.28 -0.23
C SER A 353 14.79 -13.61 1.14
N ASP A 354 13.56 -13.57 1.68
CA ASP A 354 13.29 -13.04 3.02
C ASP A 354 13.77 -14.01 4.12
N THR A 355 13.83 -15.32 3.86
CA THR A 355 14.45 -16.29 4.78
C THR A 355 15.98 -16.24 4.74
N ASN A 356 16.59 -15.94 3.58
CA ASN A 356 18.05 -15.80 3.44
C ASN A 356 18.61 -14.44 3.88
N CYS A 357 17.77 -13.42 4.10
CA CYS A 357 18.19 -12.18 4.77
C CYS A 357 18.62 -12.43 6.24
N MET A 358 18.43 -13.65 6.76
CA MET A 358 18.98 -14.10 8.03
C MET A 358 20.35 -14.81 7.94
N ARG A 359 20.91 -15.07 6.76
CA ARG A 359 22.24 -15.71 6.62
C ARG A 359 23.06 -15.21 5.43
N SER A 360 24.04 -14.38 5.78
CA SER A 360 25.33 -14.14 5.11
C SER A 360 25.40 -13.54 3.70
N SER A 361 26.36 -12.61 3.62
CA SER A 361 26.91 -11.90 2.48
C SER A 361 27.68 -12.79 1.49
N SER A 362 27.36 -12.69 0.20
CA SER A 362 28.36 -12.73 -0.89
C SER A 362 27.72 -12.26 -2.21
N LEU A 363 28.28 -11.17 -2.76
CA LEU A 363 27.99 -10.62 -4.08
C LEU A 363 28.35 -11.62 -5.18
N ASN A 364 27.48 -11.77 -6.19
CA ASN A 364 27.91 -12.14 -7.55
C ASN A 364 27.60 -10.98 -8.50
N ARG A 365 28.65 -10.47 -9.15
CA ARG A 365 28.61 -9.45 -10.21
C ARG A 365 28.02 -10.05 -11.49
N LEU A 366 27.03 -9.38 -12.07
CA LEU A 366 26.64 -9.58 -13.47
C LEU A 366 27.52 -8.69 -14.35
N THR A 367 28.23 -9.31 -15.29
CA THR A 367 28.98 -8.65 -16.36
C THR A 367 28.03 -8.25 -17.48
N VAL A 368 28.00 -6.95 -17.80
CA VAL A 368 27.33 -6.40 -18.99
C VAL A 368 28.23 -6.63 -20.20
N ILE A 369 27.73 -7.30 -21.23
CA ILE A 369 28.39 -7.39 -22.53
C ILE A 369 27.97 -6.16 -23.34
N GLU A 370 28.89 -5.21 -23.52
CA GLU A 370 28.72 -4.10 -24.46
C GLU A 370 28.90 -4.62 -25.90
N HIS A 371 27.87 -4.48 -26.73
CA HIS A 371 28.03 -4.57 -28.18
C HIS A 371 28.31 -3.18 -28.75
N ALA A 372 29.57 -2.96 -29.10
CA ALA A 372 30.04 -1.81 -29.85
C ALA A 372 29.49 -1.85 -31.29
N THR A 373 28.69 -0.85 -31.65
CA THR A 373 28.30 -0.57 -33.03
C THR A 373 29.43 0.16 -33.75
N ASN A 374 30.19 -0.57 -34.56
CA ASN A 374 31.10 0.02 -35.55
C ASN A 374 30.30 0.49 -36.77
N VAL A 375 29.99 1.79 -36.83
CA VAL A 375 29.63 2.46 -38.09
C VAL A 375 30.91 3.05 -38.66
N LYS A 376 31.49 2.38 -39.66
CA LYS A 376 32.55 2.96 -40.51
C LYS A 376 31.89 3.81 -41.59
N SER A 377 32.20 5.09 -41.59
CA SER A 377 32.06 6.00 -42.71
C SER A 377 33.04 5.64 -43.83
N HIS A 378 32.53 5.40 -45.03
CA HIS A 378 33.14 5.81 -46.30
C HIS A 378 32.04 6.13 -47.31
#